data_AF-A0A6C0KUZ7-F1
#
_entry.id   AF-A0A6C0KUZ7-F1
#
_cell.length_a   1.000
_cell.length_b   1.000
_cell.length_c   1.000
_cell.angle_alpha   90.00
_cell.angle_beta   90.00
_cell.angle_gamma   90.00
#
_symmetry.space_group_name_H-M   'P 1'
#
loop_
_entity.id
_entity.type
_entity.pdbx_description
1 polymer ?
#
loop_
_entity_poly.entity_id
_entity_poly.type
_entity_poly.pdbx_seq_one_letter_code
_entity_poly.pdbx_strand_id
1 'polypeptide(L)'
;MAPLPKRLKELCNPALFYFIISVIALVVSALQNVGRRNTYVLGGLTRRVPNTSLVFLVKIVYILFWTWILNLICKDGHTTISWLLVLAPFILLFAVVFLMMVSPYIEGMETKMPPSTAATVALPPTATVKDKKTVEATAVKEGFAARKKPMKKK
;
A
#
# COMPACT_ATOMS: atom_id res chain seq x y z
N MET A 1 -23.65 -32.25 -0.77
CA MET A 1 -22.91 -31.64 -1.90
C MET A 1 -23.91 -30.83 -2.72
N ALA A 2 -23.99 -29.52 -2.50
CA ALA A 2 -24.96 -28.70 -3.22
C ALA A 2 -24.53 -28.57 -4.70
N PRO A 3 -25.42 -28.78 -5.68
CA PRO A 3 -25.10 -28.62 -7.08
C PRO A 3 -24.68 -27.17 -7.36
N LEU A 4 -23.62 -27.01 -8.15
CA LEU A 4 -23.12 -25.71 -8.58
C LEU A 4 -24.21 -25.06 -9.46
N PRO A 5 -24.77 -23.91 -9.07
CA PRO A 5 -25.89 -23.30 -9.78
C PRO A 5 -25.48 -22.98 -11.22
N LYS A 6 -26.32 -23.39 -12.17
CA LYS A 6 -26.06 -23.22 -13.62
C LYS A 6 -26.15 -21.76 -14.06
N ARG A 7 -26.67 -20.88 -13.21
CA ARG A 7 -26.83 -19.45 -13.44
C ARG A 7 -26.32 -18.67 -12.23
N LEU A 8 -25.50 -17.65 -12.49
CA LEU A 8 -25.06 -16.68 -11.46
C LEU A 8 -26.25 -15.96 -10.78
N LYS A 9 -27.42 -15.94 -11.44
CA LYS A 9 -28.69 -15.40 -10.93
C LYS A 9 -29.40 -16.27 -9.87
N GLU A 10 -28.94 -17.50 -9.64
CA GLU A 10 -29.45 -18.35 -8.55
C GLU A 10 -28.67 -18.13 -7.23
N LEU A 11 -27.66 -17.26 -7.22
CA LEU A 11 -26.98 -16.87 -5.99
C LEU A 11 -27.84 -15.85 -5.25
N CYS A 12 -27.90 -15.99 -3.93
CA CYS A 12 -28.51 -14.99 -3.08
C CYS A 12 -27.90 -13.59 -3.29
N ASN A 13 -28.72 -12.56 -3.13
CA ASN A 13 -28.31 -11.14 -3.24
C ASN A 13 -26.96 -10.81 -2.55
N PRO A 14 -26.69 -11.17 -1.27
CA PRO A 14 -25.42 -10.86 -0.62
C PRO A 14 -24.20 -11.55 -1.26
N ALA A 15 -24.34 -12.80 -1.70
CA ALA A 15 -23.25 -13.55 -2.35
C ALA A 15 -22.92 -12.98 -3.74
N LEU A 16 -23.95 -12.60 -4.50
CA LEU A 16 -23.81 -11.96 -5.81
C LEU A 16 -23.15 -10.57 -5.69
N PHE A 17 -23.56 -9.77 -4.70
CA PHE A 17 -22.97 -8.46 -4.45
C PHE A 17 -21.48 -8.55 -4.13
N TYR A 18 -21.09 -9.45 -3.21
CA TYR A 18 -19.69 -9.68 -2.87
C TYR A 18 -18.86 -10.10 -4.10
N PHE A 19 -19.38 -11.02 -4.92
CA PHE A 19 -18.70 -11.50 -6.11
C PHE A 19 -18.47 -10.38 -7.13
N ILE A 20 -19.49 -9.58 -7.44
CA ILE A 20 -19.39 -8.49 -8.42
C ILE A 20 -18.35 -7.44 -7.99
N ILE A 21 -18.43 -6.96 -6.75
CA ILE A 21 -17.49 -5.95 -6.24
C ILE A 21 -16.06 -6.49 -6.25
N SER A 22 -15.88 -7.74 -5.82
CA SER A 22 -14.56 -8.37 -5.78
C SER A 22 -13.97 -8.55 -7.18
N VAL A 23 -14.78 -8.92 -8.17
CA VAL A 23 -14.36 -9.04 -9.57
C VAL A 23 -13.96 -7.67 -10.13
N ILE A 24 -14.75 -6.63 -9.90
CA ILE A 24 -14.41 -5.27 -10.34
C ILE A 24 -13.09 -4.82 -9.70
N ALA A 25 -12.93 -4.99 -8.39
CA ALA A 25 -11.71 -4.63 -7.68
C ALA A 25 -10.49 -5.42 -8.19
N LEU A 26 -10.66 -6.71 -8.49
CA LEU A 26 -9.62 -7.55 -9.07
C LEU A 26 -9.20 -7.06 -10.46
N VAL A 27 -10.17 -6.73 -11.32
CA VAL A 27 -9.91 -6.22 -12.67
C VAL A 27 -9.17 -4.89 -12.61
N VAL A 28 -9.64 -3.92 -11.82
CA VAL A 28 -8.96 -2.63 -11.64
C VAL A 28 -7.54 -2.83 -11.12
N SER A 29 -7.36 -3.71 -10.13
CA SER A 29 -6.03 -4.04 -9.60
C SER A 29 -5.14 -4.70 -10.65
N ALA A 30 -5.69 -5.59 -11.49
CA ALA A 30 -4.96 -6.27 -12.54
C ALA A 30 -4.46 -5.28 -13.59
N LEU A 31 -5.32 -4.35 -14.03
CA LEU A 31 -4.99 -3.29 -14.97
C LEU A 31 -3.84 -2.42 -14.45
N GLN A 32 -3.83 -2.06 -13.16
CA GLN A 32 -2.75 -1.27 -12.54
C GLN A 32 -1.41 -2.02 -12.42
N ASN A 33 -1.42 -3.35 -12.53
CA ASN A 33 -0.25 -4.20 -12.29
C ASN A 33 0.19 -4.99 -13.53
N VAL A 34 -0.36 -4.67 -14.72
CA VAL A 34 0.07 -5.29 -15.98
C VAL A 34 1.57 -5.03 -16.21
N GLY A 35 2.31 -6.09 -16.54
CA GLY A 35 3.75 -6.01 -16.81
C GLY A 35 4.68 -6.03 -15.58
N ARG A 36 4.14 -5.96 -14.36
CA ARG A 36 4.94 -6.02 -13.11
C ARG A 36 4.99 -7.45 -12.57
N ARG A 37 6.19 -7.99 -12.35
CA ARG A 37 6.37 -9.37 -11.86
C ARG A 37 6.59 -9.50 -10.36
N ASN A 38 7.30 -8.56 -9.73
CA ASN A 38 7.72 -8.65 -8.32
C ASN A 38 7.29 -7.44 -7.46
N THR A 39 6.39 -6.61 -8.00
CA THR A 39 5.93 -5.38 -7.36
C THR A 39 4.44 -5.27 -7.55
N TYR A 40 3.72 -5.12 -6.45
CA TYR A 40 2.28 -4.93 -6.39
C TYR A 40 1.95 -3.50 -5.99
N VAL A 41 1.17 -2.82 -6.81
CA VAL A 41 0.74 -1.44 -6.61
C VAL A 41 -0.76 -1.38 -6.46
N LEU A 42 -1.23 -0.65 -5.46
CA LEU A 42 -2.64 -0.38 -5.22
C LEU A 42 -2.83 1.12 -5.00
N GLY A 43 -3.30 1.83 -6.02
CA GLY A 43 -3.32 3.30 -5.99
C GLY A 43 -1.92 3.86 -5.75
N GLY A 44 -1.73 4.61 -4.65
CA GLY A 44 -0.42 5.15 -4.24
C GLY A 44 0.47 4.20 -3.43
N LEU A 45 -0.03 3.01 -3.05
CA LEU A 45 0.69 2.07 -2.19
C LEU A 45 1.47 1.06 -3.04
N THR A 46 2.78 0.95 -2.79
CA THR A 46 3.66 -0.02 -3.47
C THR A 46 4.22 -1.02 -2.47
N ARG A 47 4.11 -2.33 -2.77
CA ARG A 47 4.68 -3.43 -1.97
C ARG A 47 5.43 -4.42 -2.85
N ARG A 48 6.58 -4.87 -2.38
CA ARG A 48 7.36 -5.93 -3.03
C ARG A 48 6.73 -7.29 -2.72
N VAL A 49 6.46 -8.08 -3.76
CA VAL A 49 5.84 -9.41 -3.65
C VAL A 49 6.67 -10.43 -4.43
N PRO A 50 6.71 -11.70 -3.99
CA PRO A 50 7.53 -12.72 -4.65
C PRO A 50 7.10 -12.97 -6.09
N ASN A 51 5.79 -12.95 -6.37
CA ASN A 51 5.23 -13.02 -7.71
C ASN A 51 3.86 -12.34 -7.74
N THR A 52 3.71 -11.29 -8.54
CA THR A 52 2.46 -10.56 -8.70
C THR A 52 1.35 -11.46 -9.25
N SER A 53 1.66 -12.33 -10.22
CA SER A 53 0.68 -13.28 -10.80
C SER A 53 0.14 -14.28 -9.77
N LEU A 54 1.00 -14.75 -8.84
CA LEU A 54 0.58 -15.68 -7.79
C LEU A 54 -0.38 -15.02 -6.81
N VAL A 55 -0.14 -13.75 -6.48
CA VAL A 55 -1.06 -12.95 -5.65
C VAL A 55 -2.43 -12.85 -6.30
N PHE A 56 -2.50 -12.61 -7.62
CA PHE A 56 -3.78 -12.59 -8.34
C PHE A 56 -4.49 -13.96 -8.34
N LEU A 57 -3.75 -15.05 -8.52
CA LEU A 57 -4.33 -16.40 -8.50
C LEU A 57 -4.95 -16.72 -7.14
N VAL A 58 -4.22 -16.44 -6.06
CA VAL A 58 -4.72 -16.63 -4.69
C VAL A 58 -5.96 -15.77 -4.45
N LYS A 59 -5.99 -14.53 -4.95
CA LYS A 59 -7.19 -13.67 -4.86
C LYS A 59 -8.40 -14.26 -5.58
N ILE A 60 -8.22 -14.86 -6.75
CA ILE A 60 -9.32 -15.52 -7.47
C ILE A 60 -9.87 -16.70 -6.65
N VAL A 61 -8.99 -17.57 -6.14
CA VAL A 61 -9.39 -18.71 -5.31
C VAL A 61 -10.10 -18.25 -4.04
N TYR A 62 -9.57 -17.20 -3.40
CA TYR A 62 -10.18 -16.58 -2.23
C TYR A 62 -11.60 -16.09 -2.53
N ILE A 63 -11.80 -15.32 -3.60
CA ILE A 63 -13.13 -14.79 -3.97
C ILE A 63 -14.12 -15.94 -4.21
N LEU A 64 -13.72 -16.96 -4.97
CA LEU A 64 -14.58 -18.12 -5.26
C LEU A 64 -14.94 -18.91 -3.98
N PHE A 65 -13.95 -19.14 -3.11
CA PHE A 65 -14.15 -19.83 -1.84
C PHE A 65 -15.09 -19.05 -0.91
N TRP A 66 -14.91 -17.73 -0.79
CA TRP A 66 -15.79 -16.89 0.01
C TRP A 66 -17.19 -16.80 -0.58
N THR A 67 -17.33 -16.56 -1.89
CA THR A 67 -18.65 -16.56 -2.55
C THR A 67 -19.38 -17.88 -2.32
N TRP A 68 -18.68 -19.01 -2.32
CA TRP A 68 -19.26 -20.32 -1.99
C TRP A 68 -19.73 -20.42 -0.54
N ILE A 69 -18.92 -19.99 0.43
CA ILE A 69 -19.31 -19.94 1.86
C ILE A 69 -20.54 -19.06 2.06
N LEU A 70 -20.54 -17.85 1.49
CA LEU A 70 -21.66 -16.91 1.58
C LEU A 70 -22.94 -17.52 0.97
N ASN A 71 -22.79 -18.26 -0.13
CA ASN A 71 -23.91 -18.95 -0.77
C ASN A 71 -24.44 -20.14 0.06
N LEU A 72 -23.57 -20.87 0.78
CA LEU A 72 -24.00 -21.93 1.70
C LEU A 72 -24.82 -21.38 2.87
N ILE A 73 -24.29 -20.37 3.57
CA ILE A 73 -24.97 -19.77 4.74
C ILE A 73 -26.32 -19.16 4.34
N CYS A 74 -26.39 -18.58 3.14
CA CYS A 74 -27.66 -18.06 2.65
C CYS A 74 -28.70 -19.15 2.37
N LYS A 75 -28.27 -20.30 1.82
CA LYS A 75 -29.17 -21.45 1.56
C LYS A 75 -29.70 -22.09 2.83
N ASP A 76 -28.98 -21.98 3.93
CA ASP A 76 -29.42 -22.42 5.26
C ASP A 76 -30.46 -21.45 5.90
N GLY A 77 -30.89 -20.42 5.18
CA GLY A 77 -31.94 -19.48 5.62
C GLY A 77 -31.42 -18.27 6.41
N HIS A 78 -30.11 -18.17 6.65
CA HIS A 78 -29.49 -17.07 7.39
C HIS A 78 -29.03 -15.93 6.48
N THR A 79 -29.98 -15.34 5.75
CA THR A 79 -29.74 -14.21 4.84
C THR A 79 -29.18 -12.99 5.56
N THR A 80 -29.65 -12.72 6.78
CA THR A 80 -29.20 -11.62 7.65
C THR A 80 -27.72 -11.75 8.02
N ILE A 81 -27.27 -12.96 8.37
CA ILE A 81 -25.87 -13.21 8.75
C ILE A 81 -24.95 -12.99 7.54
N SER A 82 -25.39 -13.42 6.35
CA SER A 82 -24.65 -13.18 5.11
C SER A 82 -24.48 -11.69 4.81
N TRP A 83 -25.50 -10.88 5.08
CA TRP A 83 -25.42 -9.42 4.96
C TRP A 83 -24.48 -8.80 5.98
N LEU A 84 -24.54 -9.25 7.24
CA LEU A 84 -23.64 -8.79 8.29
C LEU A 84 -22.17 -9.09 7.93
N LEU A 85 -21.87 -10.24 7.35
CA LEU A 85 -20.51 -10.64 6.97
C LEU A 85 -19.92 -9.77 5.85
N VAL A 86 -20.78 -9.34 4.91
CA VAL A 86 -20.42 -8.39 3.85
C VAL A 86 -20.24 -6.97 4.41
N LEU A 87 -21.07 -6.55 5.37
CA LEU A 87 -21.05 -5.21 5.94
C LEU A 87 -20.03 -5.00 7.06
N ALA A 88 -19.65 -6.08 7.77
CA ALA A 88 -18.72 -6.06 8.89
C ALA A 88 -17.41 -5.28 8.59
N PRO A 89 -16.69 -5.50 7.47
CA PRO A 89 -15.48 -4.74 7.19
C PRO A 89 -15.74 -3.25 6.99
N PHE A 90 -16.89 -2.85 6.43
CA PHE A 90 -17.23 -1.44 6.25
C PHE A 90 -17.57 -0.76 7.59
N ILE A 91 -18.31 -1.46 8.46
CA ILE A 91 -18.62 -0.98 9.81
C ILE A 91 -17.34 -0.85 10.63
N LEU A 92 -16.45 -1.85 10.58
CA LEU A 92 -15.17 -1.84 11.29
C LEU A 92 -14.25 -0.73 10.77
N LEU A 93 -14.12 -0.57 9.45
CA LEU A 93 -13.34 0.52 8.86
C LEU A 93 -13.87 1.88 9.28
N PHE A 94 -15.19 2.08 9.24
CA PHE A 94 -15.81 3.32 9.71
C PHE A 94 -15.54 3.54 11.21
N ALA A 95 -15.63 2.50 12.03
CA ALA A 95 -15.33 2.57 13.45
C ALA A 95 -13.86 2.95 13.73
N VAL A 96 -12.89 2.35 13.02
CA VAL A 96 -11.47 2.66 13.20
C VAL A 96 -11.15 4.08 12.75
N VAL A 97 -11.69 4.53 11.61
CA VAL A 97 -11.49 5.91 11.14
C VAL A 97 -12.15 6.91 12.10
N PHE A 98 -13.38 6.61 12.57
CA PHE A 98 -14.06 7.42 13.58
C PHE A 98 -13.26 7.51 14.87
N LEU A 99 -12.76 6.39 15.38
CA LEU A 99 -11.90 6.35 16.56
C LEU A 99 -10.59 7.13 16.33
N MET A 100 -9.97 7.04 15.16
CA MET A 100 -8.77 7.83 14.84
C MET A 100 -9.04 9.33 14.73
N MET A 101 -10.22 9.75 14.26
CA MET A 101 -10.62 11.17 14.27
C MET A 101 -11.00 11.68 15.66
N VAL A 102 -11.49 10.81 16.55
CA VAL A 102 -11.81 11.15 17.94
C VAL A 102 -10.58 11.05 18.86
N SER A 103 -9.59 10.22 18.54
CA SER A 103 -8.33 10.04 19.27
C SER A 103 -7.55 11.33 19.54
N PRO A 104 -7.43 12.31 18.61
CA PRO A 104 -6.79 13.59 18.93
C PRO A 104 -7.54 14.42 20.00
N TYR A 105 -8.78 14.07 20.39
CA TYR A 105 -9.47 14.65 21.55
C TYR A 105 -9.21 13.90 22.86
N ILE A 106 -8.58 12.73 22.84
CA ILE A 106 -8.17 11.96 24.02
C ILE A 106 -6.68 12.18 24.34
N GLU A 107 -5.88 12.65 23.37
CA GLU A 107 -4.48 13.09 23.58
C GLU A 107 -4.37 14.53 24.14
N GLY A 108 -5.50 15.12 24.56
CA GLY A 108 -5.58 16.44 25.20
C GLY A 108 -5.13 16.51 26.66
N MET A 109 -4.51 15.45 27.20
CA MET A 109 -3.88 15.46 28.53
C MET A 109 -2.51 14.75 28.55
N GLU A 110 -1.63 15.05 27.59
CA GLU A 110 -0.20 15.13 27.91
C GLU A 110 0.24 16.59 27.98
N THR A 111 -0.22 17.27 29.04
CA THR A 111 0.63 18.24 29.71
C THR A 111 1.82 17.49 30.31
N LYS A 112 2.93 17.35 29.57
CA LYS A 112 4.37 17.32 29.96
C LYS A 112 5.12 16.90 28.68
N MET A 113 5.92 17.70 27.97
CA MET A 113 6.94 18.64 28.43
C MET A 113 7.60 19.30 27.19
N PRO A 114 7.80 20.62 27.13
CA PRO A 114 8.82 21.25 26.30
C PRO A 114 10.15 21.39 27.10
N PRO A 115 11.25 21.76 26.43
CA PRO A 115 12.48 20.98 26.29
C PRO A 115 13.39 21.01 27.54
N SER A 116 13.83 19.85 28.03
CA SER A 116 14.96 19.82 28.97
C SER A 116 16.28 19.91 28.21
N THR A 117 16.64 21.15 27.92
CA THR A 117 18.02 21.63 27.89
C THR A 117 18.72 21.23 29.20
N ALA A 118 19.67 20.28 29.15
CA ALA A 118 20.83 20.09 30.03
C ALA A 118 21.31 18.62 29.88
N ALA A 119 22.38 18.31 29.17
CA ALA A 119 23.72 18.71 29.57
C ALA A 119 24.58 19.16 28.39
N THR A 120 24.85 20.47 28.40
CA THR A 120 26.14 21.07 28.09
C THR A 120 27.27 20.24 28.71
N VAL A 121 27.95 19.43 27.91
CA VAL A 121 29.40 19.25 28.09
C VAL A 121 30.03 20.36 27.28
N ALA A 122 30.52 21.39 27.98
CA ALA A 122 31.29 22.45 27.39
C ALA A 122 32.60 21.90 26.80
N LEU A 123 32.73 22.13 25.49
CA LEU A 123 33.89 22.26 24.59
C LEU A 123 35.30 22.40 25.23
N PRO A 124 36.36 22.03 24.48
CA PRO A 124 36.98 23.03 23.60
C PRO A 124 36.97 22.66 22.10
N PRO A 125 37.23 23.64 21.23
CA PRO A 125 36.67 23.77 19.89
C PRO A 125 37.59 23.22 18.79
N THR A 126 37.07 23.18 17.56
CA THR A 126 37.75 22.88 16.27
C THR A 126 37.63 21.45 15.74
N ALA A 127 36.45 21.11 15.23
CA ALA A 127 36.36 20.28 14.03
C ALA A 127 35.38 20.97 13.08
N THR A 128 35.94 21.90 12.33
CA THR A 128 35.28 22.60 11.24
C THR A 128 34.70 21.60 10.24
N VAL A 129 33.48 21.90 9.79
CA VAL A 129 32.95 21.54 8.47
C VAL A 129 34.12 21.51 7.48
N LYS A 130 34.53 20.33 7.01
CA LYS A 130 35.55 20.21 5.96
C LYS A 130 34.95 20.68 4.63
N ASP A 131 34.95 21.98 4.47
CA ASP A 131 35.62 22.70 3.39
C ASP A 131 35.92 21.88 2.14
N LYS A 132 35.20 22.23 1.07
CA LYS A 132 35.69 22.58 -0.29
C LYS A 132 36.46 21.52 -1.12
N LYS A 133 37.08 20.50 -0.54
CA LYS A 133 37.97 19.58 -1.25
C LYS A 133 37.25 18.50 -2.07
N THR A 134 35.99 18.19 -1.72
CA THR A 134 35.17 17.23 -2.49
C THR A 134 34.41 17.90 -3.65
N VAL A 135 34.24 19.22 -3.61
CA VAL A 135 33.61 19.98 -4.72
C VAL A 135 34.62 20.27 -5.84
N GLU A 136 35.90 20.46 -5.53
CA GLU A 136 36.96 20.65 -6.54
C GLU A 136 37.23 19.41 -7.41
N ALA A 137 36.89 18.20 -6.94
CA ALA A 137 37.05 16.98 -7.74
C ALA A 137 36.05 16.88 -8.91
N THR A 138 34.92 17.61 -8.86
CA THR A 138 33.89 17.57 -9.89
C THR A 138 34.10 18.65 -10.96
N ALA A 139 34.69 19.80 -10.60
CA ALA A 139 34.98 20.90 -11.54
C ALA A 139 36.20 20.65 -12.46
N VAL A 140 37.15 19.79 -12.06
CA VAL A 140 38.34 19.45 -12.87
C VAL A 140 38.00 18.58 -14.10
N LYS A 141 36.88 17.83 -14.07
CA LYS A 141 36.49 16.98 -15.21
C LYS A 141 35.89 17.75 -16.39
N GLU A 142 35.17 18.83 -16.12
CA GLU A 142 34.51 19.64 -17.16
C GLU A 142 35.51 20.59 -17.86
N GLY A 143 36.57 21.05 -17.16
CA GLY A 143 37.59 21.95 -17.71
C GLY A 143 38.67 21.30 -18.58
N PHE A 144 38.79 19.96 -18.59
CA PHE A 144 39.82 19.25 -19.37
C PHE A 144 39.32 18.79 -20.76
N ALA A 145 38.00 18.73 -20.98
CA ALA A 145 37.42 18.36 -22.26
C ALA A 145 37.53 19.48 -23.33
N ALA A 146 37.68 20.75 -22.93
CA ALA A 146 37.77 21.89 -23.84
C ALA A 146 39.20 22.17 -24.38
N ARG A 147 40.25 21.52 -23.85
CA ARG A 147 41.66 21.86 -24.16
C ARG A 147 42.41 20.85 -25.06
N LYS A 148 41.69 19.98 -25.78
CA LYS A 148 42.27 19.03 -26.74
C LYS A 148 41.64 19.14 -28.13
N LYS A 149 41.83 20.29 -28.80
CA LYS A 149 42.00 20.34 -30.25
C LYS A 149 43.31 21.06 -30.57
N PRO A 150 44.39 20.33 -30.91
CA PRO A 150 45.65 20.93 -31.34
C PRO A 150 45.56 21.44 -32.78
N MET A 151 46.03 22.66 -32.99
CA MET A 151 46.48 23.17 -34.29
C MET A 151 47.51 22.21 -34.90
N LYS A 152 47.21 21.64 -36.06
CA LYS A 152 48.24 21.14 -36.97
C LYS A 152 48.74 22.30 -37.82
N LYS A 153 50.01 22.66 -37.62
CA LYS A 153 50.84 23.44 -38.55
C LYS A 153 51.53 22.47 -39.52
N LYS A 154 51.22 22.58 -40.81
CA LYS A 154 52.17 22.72 -41.92
C LYS A 154 51.43 23.40 -43.06
#